data_AF-A0A1W9I9N1-F1
#
_entry.id   AF-A0A1W9I9N1-F1
#
_cell.length_a   1.000
_cell.length_b   1.000
_cell.length_c   1.000
_cell.angle_alpha   90.00
_cell.angle_beta   90.00
_cell.angle_gamma   90.00
#
_symmetry.space_group_name_H-M   'P 1'
#
loop_
_entity.id
_entity.type
_entity.pdbx_description
1 polymer ?
#
loop_
_entity_poly.entity_id
_entity_poly.type
_entity_poly.pdbx_seq_one_letter_code
_entity_poly.pdbx_strand_id
1 'polypeptide(L)'
;MRFAGIVAVVFVTAFVVVSWVARGMPTGIRNSAAKPAVERTALEGRRVDATFRQGSELSPAPGPPTSPSDNDAKRQKIRLDVLQAANASEVAPCSAAIKAELVAALINYAAAYKQKLDCTSMMFCSEQKLKEAADTFSTPLDKRIREQVVKANELGGISLDDFSMAHRVPVGMMLGQYLQPNPEFCSLSADLQKEVRRRRAQN
;
A
#
# COMPACT_ATOMS: atom_id res chain seq x y z
N MET A 1 3.13 -43.14 16.07
CA MET A 1 3.73 -42.06 16.88
C MET A 1 3.81 -40.69 16.18
N ARG A 2 3.97 -40.60 14.85
CA ARG A 2 4.08 -39.30 14.15
C ARG A 2 2.77 -38.47 14.11
N PHE A 3 1.62 -39.13 14.02
CA PHE A 3 0.31 -38.47 14.05
C PHE A 3 0.00 -37.78 15.38
N ALA A 4 0.37 -38.39 16.51
CA ALA A 4 0.17 -37.80 17.84
C ALA A 4 0.95 -36.49 18.03
N GLY A 5 2.16 -36.39 17.44
CA GLY A 5 2.97 -35.17 17.49
C GLY A 5 2.35 -34.01 16.71
N ILE A 6 1.80 -34.28 15.52
CA ILE A 6 1.16 -33.26 14.69
C ILE A 6 -0.11 -32.72 15.38
N VAL A 7 -0.93 -33.60 15.94
CA VAL A 7 -2.15 -33.21 16.66
C VAL A 7 -1.81 -32.37 17.89
N ALA A 8 -0.76 -32.72 18.64
CA ALA A 8 -0.34 -31.94 19.80
C ALA A 8 0.13 -30.52 19.42
N VAL A 9 0.90 -30.38 18.33
CA VAL A 9 1.37 -29.06 17.86
C VAL A 9 0.21 -28.17 17.43
N VAL A 10 -0.75 -28.71 16.67
CA VAL A 10 -1.93 -27.96 16.21
C VAL A 10 -2.81 -27.54 17.40
N PHE A 11 -2.94 -28.38 18.43
CA PHE A 11 -3.73 -28.06 19.60
C PHE A 11 -3.11 -26.91 20.42
N VAL A 12 -1.79 -26.92 20.60
CA VAL A 12 -1.07 -25.86 21.33
C VAL A 12 -1.15 -24.52 20.60
N THR A 13 -1.01 -24.50 19.27
CA THR A 13 -1.09 -23.24 18.49
C THR A 13 -2.49 -22.63 18.53
N ALA A 14 -3.54 -23.45 18.41
CA ALA A 14 -4.92 -22.98 18.54
C ALA A 14 -5.21 -22.44 19.94
N PHE A 15 -4.71 -23.10 21.00
CA PHE A 15 -4.94 -22.67 22.38
C PHE A 15 -4.26 -21.34 22.72
N VAL A 16 -3.07 -21.09 22.17
CA VAL A 16 -2.38 -19.80 22.33
C VAL A 16 -3.20 -18.71 21.65
N VAL A 17 -3.60 -18.86 20.39
CA VAL A 17 -4.36 -17.81 19.67
C VAL A 17 -5.66 -17.43 20.40
N VAL A 18 -6.41 -18.42 20.89
CA VAL A 18 -7.68 -18.17 21.61
C VAL A 18 -7.44 -17.52 22.99
N SER A 19 -6.35 -17.87 23.67
CA SER A 19 -6.01 -17.31 24.99
C SER A 19 -5.62 -15.83 24.95
N TRP A 20 -5.13 -15.32 23.81
CA TRP A 20 -4.83 -13.91 23.61
C TRP A 20 -6.09 -13.07 23.33
N VAL A 21 -7.11 -13.65 22.71
CA VAL A 21 -8.39 -12.95 22.44
C VAL A 21 -9.26 -12.84 23.69
N ALA A 22 -9.25 -13.88 24.54
CA ALA A 22 -10.12 -13.91 25.73
C ALA A 22 -9.62 -13.06 26.92
N ARG A 23 -8.34 -12.67 26.95
CA ARG A 23 -7.75 -11.99 28.13
C ARG A 23 -7.78 -10.46 28.13
N GLY A 24 -8.20 -9.82 27.03
CA GLY A 24 -8.23 -8.36 26.92
C GLY A 24 -6.83 -7.74 26.91
N MET A 25 -6.53 -6.92 25.91
CA MET A 25 -5.20 -6.31 25.80
C MET A 25 -4.96 -5.31 26.96
N PRO A 26 -3.80 -5.35 27.64
CA PRO A 26 -3.44 -4.35 28.64
C PRO A 26 -3.15 -3.02 27.94
N THR A 27 -4.07 -2.06 28.09
CA THR A 27 -3.84 -0.65 27.75
C THR A 27 -3.01 -0.02 28.86
N GLY A 28 -1.69 -0.05 28.72
CA GLY A 28 -0.82 0.51 29.75
C GLY A 28 0.54 0.90 29.24
N ILE A 29 0.63 2.10 28.64
CA ILE A 29 1.64 3.12 29.00
C ILE A 29 0.97 4.49 28.87
N ARG A 30 0.52 5.02 30.01
CA ARG A 30 0.33 6.46 30.23
C ARG A 30 1.71 7.10 30.23
N ASN A 31 1.93 8.10 29.37
CA ASN A 31 2.86 9.19 29.68
C ASN A 31 2.12 10.52 29.58
N SER A 32 2.38 11.33 30.60
CA SER A 32 1.65 12.50 31.07
C SER A 32 1.54 13.68 30.10
N ALA A 33 0.36 14.30 30.16
CA ALA A 33 0.14 15.74 30.29
C ALA A 33 0.75 16.72 29.27
N ALA A 34 -0.08 17.13 28.30
CA ALA A 34 -0.21 18.53 27.92
C ALA A 34 -1.66 18.81 27.47
N LYS A 35 -2.22 19.91 27.97
CA LYS A 35 -3.63 20.33 27.89
C LYS A 35 -4.14 20.50 26.45
N PRO A 36 -5.44 20.24 26.17
CA PRO A 36 -6.04 20.61 24.89
C PRO A 36 -6.52 22.06 24.95
N ALA A 37 -5.94 22.94 24.14
CA ALA A 37 -6.58 24.20 23.78
C ALA A 37 -7.29 23.98 22.45
N VAL A 38 -8.57 23.65 22.56
CA VAL A 38 -9.55 23.71 21.48
C VAL A 38 -9.82 25.18 21.22
N GLU A 39 -9.44 25.69 20.05
CA GLU A 39 -10.07 26.88 19.48
C GLU A 39 -10.67 26.49 18.13
N ARG A 40 -11.98 26.27 18.17
CA ARG A 40 -12.83 26.26 16.98
C ARG A 40 -13.05 27.71 16.58
N THR A 41 -12.63 28.07 15.37
CA THR A 41 -13.32 29.13 14.61
C THR A 41 -13.91 28.52 13.36
N ALA A 42 -15.24 28.62 13.32
CA ALA A 42 -16.09 28.17 12.26
C ALA A 42 -16.17 29.24 11.17
N LEU A 43 -16.26 28.75 9.93
CA LEU A 43 -17.18 29.24 8.90
C LEU A 43 -16.98 30.67 8.36
N GLU A 44 -16.30 30.79 7.21
CA GLU A 44 -16.77 31.71 6.18
C GLU A 44 -16.45 31.15 4.78
N GLY A 45 -17.51 30.85 4.02
CA GLY A 45 -17.40 30.30 2.68
C GLY A 45 -17.17 31.37 1.64
N ARG A 46 -16.25 31.13 0.70
CA ARG A 46 -16.35 31.69 -0.66
C ARG A 46 -15.48 30.96 -1.68
N ARG A 47 -16.18 30.45 -2.71
CA ARG A 47 -15.80 30.25 -4.11
C ARG A 47 -14.54 29.44 -4.45
N VAL A 48 -14.84 28.33 -5.12
CA VAL A 48 -14.14 27.75 -6.26
C VAL A 48 -13.35 28.79 -7.05
N ASP A 49 -12.03 28.64 -7.10
CA ASP A 49 -11.25 28.94 -8.30
C ASP A 49 -10.01 28.05 -8.35
N ALA A 50 -9.72 27.60 -9.56
CA ALA A 50 -8.71 26.62 -9.88
C ALA A 50 -7.30 27.24 -9.90
N THR A 51 -6.42 26.76 -9.02
CA THR A 51 -4.96 26.83 -9.14
C THR A 51 -4.39 25.58 -8.45
N PHE A 52 -4.26 24.44 -9.13
CA PHE A 52 -3.08 24.04 -9.88
C PHE A 52 -1.76 24.64 -9.34
N ARG A 53 -0.97 23.77 -8.69
CA ARG A 53 0.46 23.90 -8.35
C ARG A 53 0.89 25.09 -7.47
N GLN A 54 0.97 24.85 -6.16
CA GLN A 54 2.16 25.08 -5.30
C GLN A 54 1.75 25.08 -3.83
N GLY A 55 2.55 24.42 -2.99
CA GLY A 55 2.41 24.48 -1.54
C GLY A 55 2.19 23.13 -0.88
N SER A 56 3.24 22.33 -0.80
CA SER A 56 3.38 21.39 0.33
C SER A 56 4.85 21.36 0.73
N GLU A 57 5.29 22.53 1.19
CA GLU A 57 6.46 22.69 2.05
C GLU A 57 6.04 22.16 3.44
N LEU A 58 6.02 20.83 3.58
CA LEU A 58 5.88 20.20 4.89
C LEU A 58 7.28 19.87 5.43
N SER A 59 7.66 20.68 6.42
CA SER A 59 8.73 20.46 7.37
C SER A 59 9.00 18.97 7.65
N PRO A 60 10.26 18.48 7.60
CA PRO A 60 10.54 17.10 7.96
C PRO A 60 10.42 16.97 9.47
N ALA A 61 9.32 16.36 9.93
CA ALA A 61 9.27 15.82 11.27
C ALA A 61 10.49 14.88 11.44
N PRO A 62 11.22 14.94 12.58
CA PRO A 62 12.37 14.07 12.81
C PRO A 62 11.85 12.64 13.02
N GLY A 63 11.74 11.90 11.92
CA GLY A 63 11.54 10.46 11.96
C GLY A 63 12.75 9.79 12.62
N PRO A 64 12.57 8.61 13.23
CA PRO A 64 13.67 7.84 13.81
C PRO A 64 14.78 7.62 12.76
N PRO A 65 16.06 7.53 13.18
CA PRO A 65 17.21 7.52 12.29
C PRO A 65 16.99 6.50 11.19
N THR A 66 16.83 6.99 9.96
CA THR A 66 16.72 6.18 8.77
C THR A 66 17.98 5.33 8.70
N SER A 67 17.79 4.01 8.76
CA SER A 67 18.81 2.99 8.56
C SER A 67 19.77 3.38 7.43
N PRO A 68 21.05 2.99 7.48
CA PRO A 68 22.00 3.23 6.41
C PRO A 68 21.59 2.41 5.17
N SER A 69 20.68 2.96 4.38
CA SER A 69 20.24 2.43 3.09
C SER A 69 20.25 3.60 2.11
N ASP A 70 21.42 3.73 1.50
CA ASP A 70 21.68 4.25 0.17
C ASP A 70 21.31 5.69 -0.21
N ASN A 71 22.34 6.39 -0.68
CA ASN A 71 22.38 7.72 -1.28
C ASN A 71 21.55 7.93 -2.58
N ASP A 72 20.47 7.19 -2.80
CA ASP A 72 19.66 7.31 -4.02
C ASP A 72 18.34 8.03 -3.76
N ALA A 73 18.43 9.36 -3.66
CA ALA A 73 17.27 10.26 -3.56
C ALA A 73 16.19 9.96 -4.63
N LYS A 74 16.61 9.46 -5.80
CA LYS A 74 15.71 8.99 -6.87
C LYS A 74 14.86 7.79 -6.45
N ARG A 75 15.45 6.77 -5.80
CA ARG A 75 14.71 5.59 -5.32
C ARG A 75 13.74 5.97 -4.21
N GLN A 76 14.18 6.84 -3.31
CA GLN A 76 13.32 7.33 -2.23
C GLN A 76 12.11 8.09 -2.75
N LYS A 77 12.29 8.91 -3.80
CA LYS A 77 11.17 9.58 -4.46
C LYS A 77 10.17 8.58 -5.06
N ILE A 78 10.65 7.57 -5.80
CA ILE A 78 9.78 6.55 -6.40
C ILE A 78 8.97 5.80 -5.33
N ARG A 79 9.62 5.46 -4.21
CA ARG A 79 8.98 4.84 -3.05
C ARG A 79 7.85 5.69 -2.46
N LEU A 80 8.09 6.99 -2.30
CA LEU A 80 7.11 7.94 -1.80
C LEU A 80 5.96 8.15 -2.78
N ASP A 81 6.25 8.24 -4.09
CA ASP A 81 5.23 8.37 -5.14
C ASP A 81 4.27 7.17 -5.12
N VAL A 82 4.80 5.94 -4.97
CA VAL A 82 3.97 4.73 -4.83
C VAL A 82 3.12 4.78 -3.56
N LEU A 83 3.70 5.16 -2.41
CA LEU A 83 2.94 5.28 -1.16
C LEU A 83 1.81 6.31 -1.29
N GLN A 84 2.08 7.45 -1.91
CA GLN A 84 1.09 8.50 -2.11
C GLN A 84 -0.05 8.01 -3.01
N ALA A 85 0.27 7.38 -4.14
CA ALA A 85 -0.74 6.84 -5.04
C ALA A 85 -1.56 5.71 -4.38
N ALA A 86 -0.91 4.86 -3.58
CA ALA A 86 -1.59 3.78 -2.85
C ALA A 86 -2.54 4.33 -1.78
N ASN A 87 -2.11 5.34 -1.02
CA ASN A 87 -2.99 6.01 -0.05
C ASN A 87 -4.17 6.72 -0.75
N ALA A 88 -3.95 7.33 -1.93
CA ALA A 88 -5.04 7.91 -2.71
C ALA A 88 -6.05 6.83 -3.17
N SER A 89 -5.57 5.63 -3.50
CA SER A 89 -6.44 4.50 -3.86
C SER A 89 -7.24 3.95 -2.67
N GLU A 90 -6.77 4.13 -1.43
CA GLU A 90 -7.56 3.80 -0.23
C GLU A 90 -8.76 4.76 -0.08
N VAL A 91 -8.58 6.04 -0.40
CA VAL A 91 -9.64 7.05 -0.33
C VAL A 91 -10.64 6.92 -1.47
N ALA A 92 -10.16 6.61 -2.68
CA ALA A 92 -10.98 6.54 -3.90
C ALA A 92 -10.61 5.30 -4.76
N PRO A 93 -10.92 4.07 -4.30
CA PRO A 93 -10.43 2.84 -4.92
C PRO A 93 -10.95 2.63 -6.35
N CYS A 94 -12.11 3.18 -6.68
CA CYS A 94 -12.77 2.95 -7.96
C CYS A 94 -12.57 4.10 -8.97
N SER A 95 -11.73 5.08 -8.65
CA SER A 95 -11.39 6.15 -9.58
C SER A 95 -10.37 5.67 -10.61
N ALA A 96 -10.75 5.66 -11.89
CA ALA A 96 -9.88 5.25 -12.99
C ALA A 96 -8.58 6.10 -13.06
N ALA A 97 -8.65 7.39 -12.68
CA ALA A 97 -7.49 8.27 -12.66
C ALA A 97 -6.48 7.88 -11.58
N ILE A 98 -6.95 7.61 -10.35
CA ILE A 98 -6.09 7.21 -9.23
C ILE A 98 -5.49 5.83 -9.48
N LYS A 99 -6.29 4.91 -10.04
CA LYS A 99 -5.83 3.59 -10.48
C LYS A 99 -4.70 3.69 -11.50
N ALA A 100 -4.85 4.54 -12.52
CA ALA A 100 -3.82 4.77 -13.52
C ALA A 100 -2.52 5.36 -12.91
N GLU A 101 -2.65 6.28 -11.95
CA GLU A 101 -1.51 6.84 -11.22
C GLU A 101 -0.77 5.78 -10.40
N LEU A 102 -1.51 4.92 -9.69
CA LEU A 102 -0.92 3.81 -8.93
C LEU A 102 -0.21 2.80 -9.84
N VAL A 103 -0.82 2.44 -10.97
CA VAL A 103 -0.20 1.56 -11.97
C VAL A 103 1.09 2.18 -12.51
N ALA A 104 1.09 3.47 -12.85
CA ALA A 104 2.28 4.17 -13.34
C ALA A 104 3.39 4.22 -12.29
N ALA A 105 3.05 4.50 -11.02
CA ALA A 105 4.00 4.51 -9.92
C ALA A 105 4.64 3.11 -9.70
N LEU A 106 3.82 2.05 -9.75
CA LEU A 106 4.31 0.67 -9.61
C LEU A 106 5.18 0.22 -10.78
N ILE A 107 4.89 0.66 -12.00
CA ILE A 107 5.76 0.44 -13.17
C ILE A 107 7.13 1.08 -12.93
N ASN A 108 7.18 2.32 -12.45
CA ASN A 108 8.43 3.02 -12.16
C ASN A 108 9.22 2.34 -11.02
N TYR A 109 8.51 1.84 -10.00
CA TYR A 109 9.12 1.07 -8.92
C TYR A 109 9.71 -0.25 -9.41
N ALA A 110 8.98 -0.98 -10.27
CA ALA A 110 9.48 -2.20 -10.91
C ALA A 110 10.66 -1.92 -11.86
N ALA A 111 10.65 -0.78 -12.55
CA ALA A 111 11.77 -0.35 -13.39
C ALA A 111 13.03 -0.06 -12.54
N ALA A 112 12.88 0.58 -11.38
CA ALA A 112 13.98 0.82 -10.45
C ALA A 112 14.55 -0.51 -9.91
N TYR A 113 13.69 -1.49 -9.63
CA TYR A 113 14.11 -2.83 -9.24
C TYR A 113 14.90 -3.51 -10.37
N LYS A 114 14.41 -3.44 -11.61
CA LYS A 114 15.12 -3.97 -12.79
C LYS A 114 16.47 -3.30 -13.02
N GLN A 115 16.57 -1.99 -12.83
CA GLN A 115 17.84 -1.26 -12.95
C GLN A 115 18.86 -1.75 -11.91
N LYS A 116 18.43 -2.04 -10.68
CA LYS A 116 19.30 -2.58 -9.64
C LYS A 116 19.73 -4.02 -9.93
N LEU A 117 18.85 -4.82 -10.53
CA LEU A 117 19.18 -6.18 -10.95
C LEU A 117 20.24 -6.24 -12.05
N ASP A 118 20.36 -5.21 -12.90
CA ASP A 118 21.35 -5.14 -13.97
C ASP A 118 21.49 -6.47 -14.75
N CYS A 119 20.34 -7.00 -15.19
CA CYS A 119 20.26 -8.24 -15.95
C CYS A 119 19.77 -7.98 -17.37
N THR A 120 20.43 -8.60 -18.35
CA THR A 120 20.02 -8.57 -19.78
C THR A 120 18.66 -9.23 -19.99
N SER A 121 18.34 -10.28 -19.23
CA SER A 121 17.04 -10.95 -19.23
C SER A 121 16.63 -11.33 -17.81
N MET A 122 15.39 -10.99 -17.43
CA MET A 122 14.85 -11.32 -16.10
C MET A 122 14.71 -12.82 -15.85
N MET A 123 14.56 -13.64 -16.90
CA MET A 123 14.49 -15.11 -16.76
C MET A 123 15.85 -15.75 -16.44
N PHE A 124 16.95 -15.05 -16.69
CA PHE A 124 18.31 -15.58 -16.54
C PHE A 124 19.17 -14.75 -15.57
N CYS A 125 18.55 -14.01 -14.65
CA CYS A 125 19.30 -13.37 -13.56
C CYS A 125 19.94 -14.43 -12.66
N SER A 126 21.17 -14.19 -12.22
CA SER A 126 21.78 -14.99 -11.17
C SER A 126 21.04 -14.79 -9.85
N GLU A 127 20.91 -15.86 -9.06
CA GLU A 127 20.26 -15.83 -7.74
C GLU A 127 20.92 -14.79 -6.81
N GLN A 128 22.22 -14.59 -6.95
CA GLN A 128 22.96 -13.60 -6.17
C GLN A 128 22.48 -12.17 -6.43
N LYS A 129 22.27 -11.79 -7.70
CA LYS A 129 21.74 -10.46 -8.06
C LYS A 129 20.29 -10.31 -7.63
N LEU A 130 19.49 -11.37 -7.73
CA LEU A 130 18.11 -11.39 -7.22
C LEU A 130 18.08 -11.16 -5.70
N LYS A 131 18.95 -11.83 -4.95
CA LYS A 131 19.05 -11.67 -3.49
C LYS A 131 19.49 -10.26 -3.11
N GLU A 132 20.51 -9.72 -3.77
CA GLU A 132 21.01 -8.36 -3.49
C GLU A 132 19.95 -7.29 -3.76
N ALA A 133 19.20 -7.44 -4.86
CA ALA A 133 18.08 -6.55 -5.15
C ALA A 133 16.95 -6.73 -4.11
N ALA A 134 16.60 -7.96 -3.74
CA ALA A 134 15.60 -8.21 -2.71
C ALA A 134 15.99 -7.59 -1.36
N ASP A 135 17.26 -7.70 -0.96
CA ASP A 135 17.79 -7.12 0.28
C ASP A 135 17.75 -5.58 0.21
N THR A 136 18.07 -4.98 -0.95
CA THR A 136 17.98 -3.52 -1.16
C THR A 136 16.53 -2.99 -1.08
N PHE A 137 15.56 -3.80 -1.53
CA PHE A 137 14.12 -3.47 -1.54
C PHE A 137 13.37 -4.13 -0.36
N SER A 138 14.08 -4.54 0.68
CA SER A 138 13.52 -5.11 1.91
C SER A 138 13.34 -4.08 3.03
N THR A 139 13.44 -2.79 2.72
CA THR A 139 13.40 -1.73 3.73
C THR A 139 12.03 -1.64 4.42
N PRO A 140 11.95 -1.02 5.62
CA PRO A 140 10.68 -0.75 6.29
C PRO A 140 9.70 0.08 5.44
N LEU A 141 10.20 0.84 4.48
CA LEU A 141 9.37 1.60 3.55
C LEU A 141 8.80 0.70 2.47
N ASP A 142 9.62 -0.20 1.90
CA ASP A 142 9.16 -1.18 0.91
C ASP A 142 8.14 -2.16 1.50
N LYS A 143 8.23 -2.46 2.81
CA LYS A 143 7.19 -3.19 3.53
C LYS A 143 5.87 -2.42 3.58
N ARG A 144 5.90 -1.13 3.90
CA ARG A 144 4.71 -0.26 3.89
C ARG A 144 4.09 -0.13 2.51
N ILE A 145 4.92 -0.05 1.46
CA ILE A 145 4.44 -0.06 0.08
C ILE A 145 3.65 -1.34 -0.19
N ARG A 146 4.21 -2.50 0.16
CA ARG A 146 3.53 -3.79 0.00
C ARG A 146 2.20 -3.84 0.73
N GLU A 147 2.17 -3.43 2.00
CA GLU A 147 0.95 -3.40 2.80
C GLU A 147 -0.13 -2.49 2.18
N GLN A 148 0.24 -1.32 1.67
CA GLN A 148 -0.71 -0.41 1.05
C GLN A 148 -1.20 -0.90 -0.32
N VAL A 149 -0.33 -1.53 -1.11
CA VAL A 149 -0.73 -2.14 -2.39
C VAL A 149 -1.68 -3.32 -2.16
N VAL A 150 -1.47 -4.13 -1.12
CA VAL A 150 -2.40 -5.20 -0.74
C VAL A 150 -3.78 -4.61 -0.43
N LYS A 151 -3.86 -3.59 0.41
CA LYS A 151 -5.13 -2.93 0.72
C LYS A 151 -5.81 -2.33 -0.51
N ALA A 152 -5.04 -1.67 -1.37
CA ALA A 152 -5.55 -1.13 -2.63
C ALA A 152 -6.14 -2.23 -3.53
N ASN A 153 -5.50 -3.40 -3.59
CA ASN A 153 -6.00 -4.56 -4.31
C ASN A 153 -7.25 -5.17 -3.64
N GLU A 154 -7.28 -5.30 -2.32
CA GLU A 154 -8.44 -5.80 -1.57
C GLU A 154 -9.69 -4.96 -1.83
N LEU A 155 -9.53 -3.64 -1.96
CA LEU A 155 -10.60 -2.70 -2.33
C LEU A 155 -10.95 -2.71 -3.84
N GLY A 156 -10.38 -3.62 -4.62
CA GLY A 156 -10.61 -3.75 -6.07
C GLY A 156 -9.96 -2.64 -6.90
N GLY A 157 -9.02 -1.88 -6.31
CA GLY A 157 -8.39 -0.73 -6.94
C GLY A 157 -7.31 -1.08 -7.97
N ILE A 158 -6.70 -2.25 -7.88
CA ILE A 158 -5.61 -2.66 -8.78
C ILE A 158 -5.44 -4.17 -8.84
N SER A 159 -5.16 -4.73 -10.02
CA SER A 159 -4.84 -6.14 -10.23
C SER A 159 -3.66 -6.30 -11.19
N LEU A 160 -3.10 -7.51 -11.29
CA LEU A 160 -2.08 -7.82 -12.30
C LEU A 160 -2.56 -7.60 -13.73
N ASP A 161 -3.87 -7.63 -13.99
CA ASP A 161 -4.40 -7.44 -15.34
C ASP A 161 -4.32 -5.99 -15.83
N ASP A 162 -4.22 -5.03 -14.91
CA ASP A 162 -4.12 -3.61 -15.22
C ASP A 162 -2.75 -3.22 -15.81
N PHE A 163 -1.78 -4.13 -15.75
CA PHE A 163 -0.46 -3.94 -16.32
C PHE A 163 -0.39 -4.52 -17.73
N SER A 164 0.31 -3.82 -18.63
CA SER A 164 0.63 -4.39 -19.94
C SER A 164 1.58 -5.58 -19.82
N MET A 165 1.58 -6.48 -20.81
CA MET A 165 2.38 -7.72 -20.77
C MET A 165 3.87 -7.48 -20.46
N ALA A 166 4.44 -6.36 -20.92
CA ALA A 166 5.82 -5.97 -20.65
C ALA A 166 6.10 -5.69 -19.15
N HIS A 167 5.08 -5.28 -18.40
CA HIS A 167 5.21 -4.88 -16.99
C HIS A 167 4.62 -5.92 -16.02
N ARG A 168 3.78 -6.85 -16.51
CA ARG A 168 3.20 -7.93 -15.68
C ARG A 168 4.26 -8.79 -15.01
N VAL A 169 5.30 -9.20 -15.75
CA VAL A 169 6.39 -10.04 -15.22
C VAL A 169 7.18 -9.34 -14.12
N PRO A 170 7.74 -8.13 -14.33
CA PRO A 170 8.52 -7.46 -13.29
C PRO A 170 7.67 -7.04 -12.08
N VAL A 171 6.43 -6.59 -12.28
CA VAL A 171 5.51 -6.28 -11.17
C VAL A 171 5.11 -7.55 -10.43
N GLY A 172 4.81 -8.63 -11.16
CA GLY A 172 4.44 -9.93 -10.59
C GLY A 172 5.57 -10.57 -9.77
N MET A 173 6.83 -10.40 -10.15
CA MET A 173 7.96 -10.92 -9.37
C MET A 173 8.08 -10.24 -8.00
N MET A 174 7.74 -8.96 -7.90
CA MET A 174 7.81 -8.22 -6.63
C MET A 174 6.52 -8.30 -5.81
N LEU A 175 5.38 -8.27 -6.49
CA LEU A 175 4.07 -8.01 -5.91
C LEU A 175 3.02 -9.04 -6.30
N GLY A 176 3.36 -10.05 -7.10
CA GLY A 176 2.37 -10.97 -7.69
C GLY A 176 1.58 -11.77 -6.66
N GLN A 177 2.21 -12.15 -5.54
CA GLN A 177 1.50 -12.80 -4.44
C GLN A 177 0.47 -11.89 -3.73
N TYR A 178 0.57 -10.58 -3.93
CA TYR A 178 -0.25 -9.55 -3.29
C TYR A 178 -1.32 -8.96 -4.23
N LEU A 179 -1.17 -9.15 -5.54
CA LEU A 179 -2.03 -8.58 -6.60
C LEU A 179 -2.97 -9.63 -7.19
N GLN A 180 -3.73 -10.32 -6.33
CA GLN A 180 -4.78 -11.25 -6.76
C GLN A 180 -5.98 -10.48 -7.34
N PRO A 181 -6.59 -10.95 -8.45
CA PRO A 181 -7.74 -10.27 -9.04
C PRO A 181 -8.93 -10.26 -8.07
N ASN A 182 -9.37 -9.07 -7.64
CA ASN A 182 -10.62 -8.89 -6.90
C ASN A 182 -11.59 -8.00 -7.69
N PRO A 183 -12.43 -8.59 -8.57
CA PRO A 183 -13.29 -7.83 -9.48
C PRO A 183 -14.58 -7.29 -8.85
N GLU A 184 -14.91 -7.65 -7.60
CA GLU A 184 -16.26 -7.44 -7.06
C GLU A 184 -16.46 -6.08 -6.39
N PHE A 185 -15.43 -5.47 -5.80
CA PHE A 185 -15.62 -4.29 -4.96
C PHE A 185 -15.99 -3.02 -5.75
N CYS A 186 -15.31 -2.78 -6.87
CA CYS A 186 -15.54 -1.59 -7.69
C CYS A 186 -16.69 -1.71 -8.70
N SER A 187 -17.03 -2.91 -9.13
CA SER A 187 -18.23 -3.15 -9.95
C SER A 187 -19.50 -2.91 -9.14
N LEU A 188 -19.57 -3.45 -7.91
CA LEU A 188 -20.70 -3.27 -7.01
C LEU A 188 -20.93 -1.80 -6.62
N SER A 189 -19.86 -1.04 -6.36
CA SER A 189 -19.98 0.38 -6.04
C SER A 189 -20.41 1.23 -7.24
N ALA A 190 -19.98 0.89 -8.45
CA ALA A 190 -20.43 1.57 -9.67
C ALA A 190 -21.93 1.35 -9.92
N ASP A 191 -22.42 0.13 -9.71
CA ASP A 191 -23.84 -0.20 -9.84
C ASP A 191 -24.69 0.51 -8.78
N LEU A 192 -24.22 0.57 -7.53
CA LEU A 192 -24.88 1.31 -6.46
C LEU A 192 -24.95 2.81 -6.77
N GLN A 193 -23.88 3.41 -7.27
CA GLN A 193 -23.87 4.82 -7.68
C GLN A 193 -24.82 5.09 -8.85
N LYS A 194 -24.91 4.17 -9.81
CA LYS A 194 -25.83 4.25 -10.95
C LYS A 194 -27.29 4.20 -10.49
N GLU A 195 -27.60 3.34 -9.54
CA GLU A 195 -28.94 3.21 -8.96
C GLU A 195 -29.34 4.46 -8.15
N VAL A 196 -28.44 5.01 -7.33
CA VAL A 196 -28.68 6.28 -6.60
C VAL A 196 -28.95 7.44 -7.57
N ARG A 197 -28.22 7.52 -8.69
CA ARG A 197 -28.46 8.53 -9.72
C ARG A 197 -29.81 8.35 -10.42
N ARG A 198 -30.22 7.12 -10.72
CA ARG A 198 -31.55 6.84 -11.29
C ARG A 198 -32.66 7.32 -10.36
N ARG A 199 -32.57 7.02 -9.07
CA ARG A 199 -33.57 7.45 -8.08
C ARG A 199 -33.65 8.97 -7.93
N ARG A 200 -32.52 9.68 -8.01
CA ARG A 200 -32.50 11.15 -8.02
C ARG A 200 -33.06 11.77 -9.30
N ALA A 201 -33.12 11.04 -10.41
CA ALA A 201 -33.71 11.54 -11.66
C ALA A 201 -35.22 11.28 -11.75
N GLN A 202 -35.78 10.45 -10.87
CA GLN A 202 -37.19 10.10 -10.80
C GLN A 202 -37.97 10.88 -9.74
N ASN A 203 -37.27 11.54 -8.82
CA ASN A 203 -37.81 12.49 -7.84
C ASN A 203 -37.52 13.92 -8.29
#